data_AF-A0A3D2J477-F1
#
_entry.id   AF-A0A3D2J477-F1
#
_cell.length_a   1.000
_cell.length_b   1.000
_cell.length_c   1.000
_cell.angle_alpha   90.00
_cell.angle_beta   90.00
_cell.angle_gamma   90.00
#
_symmetry.space_group_name_H-M   'P 1'
#
loop_
_entity.id
_entity.type
_entity.pdbx_description
1 polymer ?
#
loop_
_entity_poly.entity_id
_entity_poly.type
_entity_poly.pdbx_seq_one_letter_code
_entity_poly.pdbx_strand_id
1 'polypeptide(L)'
;MEASETKQIATMLERIGWNALLHCEGLPESVLHWPPPMPYASSLFSLTVQLLEGMEWWLLRPLGLHPTLDGQELSISSLQTFTDIKNYYIQCIREVYSVLDTLSDLDTQLYVKAPLSPTDRERASRIPVRMCLLFALERCAVLLGQIQLLRQFFDDGERILQEINETQPELDETIPLSEITANSSSLFLQS
;
A
#
# COMPACT_ATOMS: atom_id res chain seq x y z
N MET A 1 13.97 -8.38 32.21
CA MET A 1 12.99 -9.28 31.58
C MET A 1 13.01 -8.98 30.11
N GLU A 2 13.49 -9.90 29.29
CA GLU A 2 13.35 -9.78 27.83
C GLU A 2 11.87 -9.80 27.46
N ALA A 3 11.45 -8.93 26.54
CA ALA A 3 10.09 -8.96 26.01
C ALA A 3 9.89 -10.27 25.23
N SER A 4 8.76 -10.95 25.41
CA SER A 4 8.46 -12.18 24.66
C SER A 4 8.54 -11.94 23.15
N GLU A 5 9.01 -12.94 22.40
CA GLU A 5 9.18 -12.85 20.94
C GLU A 5 7.86 -12.42 20.26
N THR A 6 6.72 -12.93 20.75
CA THR A 6 5.37 -12.60 20.29
C THR A 6 5.04 -11.10 20.42
N LYS A 7 5.39 -10.48 21.55
CA LYS A 7 5.15 -9.03 21.77
C LYS A 7 6.04 -8.17 20.89
N GLN A 8 7.27 -8.61 20.65
CA GLN A 8 8.17 -7.92 19.73
C GLN A 8 7.62 -7.99 18.30
N ILE A 9 7.12 -9.14 17.86
CA ILE A 9 6.49 -9.30 16.55
C ILE A 9 5.23 -8.42 16.44
N ALA A 10 4.36 -8.39 17.45
CA ALA A 10 3.17 -7.54 17.47
C ALA A 10 3.55 -6.06 17.25
N THR A 11 4.54 -5.58 18.01
CA THR A 11 5.06 -4.21 17.92
C THR A 11 5.67 -3.90 16.56
N MET A 12 6.39 -4.87 15.97
CA MET A 12 6.96 -4.69 14.63
C MET A 12 5.87 -4.62 13.56
N LEU A 13 4.85 -5.48 13.62
CA LEU A 13 3.71 -5.46 12.70
C LEU A 13 2.90 -4.17 12.83
N GLU A 14 2.66 -3.70 14.06
CA GLU A 14 2.02 -2.40 14.31
C GLU A 14 2.79 -1.29 13.61
N ARG A 15 4.10 -1.18 13.90
CA ARG A 15 4.96 -0.15 13.31
C ARG A 15 4.99 -0.22 11.78
N ILE A 16 5.04 -1.42 11.21
CA ILE A 16 5.03 -1.61 9.75
C ILE A 16 3.72 -1.13 9.15
N GLY A 17 2.58 -1.56 9.70
CA GLY A 17 1.27 -1.16 9.18
C GLY A 17 1.01 0.33 9.35
N TRP A 18 1.39 0.92 10.49
CA TRP A 18 1.26 2.36 10.71
C TRP A 18 2.10 3.16 9.71
N ASN A 19 3.36 2.77 9.50
CA ASN A 19 4.21 3.42 8.51
C ASN A 19 3.65 3.30 7.09
N ALA A 20 3.07 2.15 6.73
CA ALA A 20 2.42 1.99 5.43
C ALA A 20 1.26 2.98 5.27
N LEU A 21 0.42 3.15 6.30
CA LEU A 21 -0.68 4.13 6.28
C LEU A 21 -0.17 5.57 6.14
N LEU A 22 0.93 5.93 6.81
CA LEU A 22 1.51 7.28 6.70
C LEU A 22 1.93 7.62 5.27
N HIS A 23 2.43 6.65 4.50
CA HIS A 23 2.79 6.89 3.09
C HIS A 23 1.56 7.09 2.18
N CYS A 24 0.39 6.63 2.61
CA CYS A 24 -0.87 6.83 1.89
C CYS A 24 -1.65 8.07 2.36
N GLU A 25 -1.39 8.54 3.57
CA GLU A 25 -2.13 9.65 4.18
C GLU A 25 -1.97 10.95 3.39
N GLY A 26 -3.09 11.66 3.19
CA GLY A 26 -3.12 12.93 2.47
C GLY A 26 -3.06 12.82 0.95
N LEU A 27 -2.91 11.63 0.37
CA LEU A 27 -2.98 11.45 -1.08
C LEU A 27 -4.43 11.53 -1.58
N PRO A 28 -4.67 12.11 -2.77
CA PRO A 28 -5.93 11.94 -3.48
C PRO A 28 -6.18 10.46 -3.80
N GLU A 29 -7.43 10.01 -3.70
CA GLU A 29 -7.81 8.62 -4.01
C GLU A 29 -7.37 8.22 -5.44
N SER A 30 -7.45 9.13 -6.40
CA SER A 30 -6.96 8.87 -7.77
C SER A 30 -5.49 8.49 -7.83
N VAL A 31 -4.64 9.12 -7.00
CA VAL A 31 -3.20 8.81 -6.91
C VAL A 31 -2.98 7.51 -6.15
N LEU A 32 -3.72 7.30 -5.06
CA LEU A 32 -3.64 6.08 -4.25
C LEU A 32 -3.95 4.82 -5.08
N HIS A 33 -4.94 4.92 -5.96
CA HIS A 33 -5.37 3.85 -6.86
C HIS A 33 -4.57 3.76 -8.16
N TRP A 34 -3.77 4.76 -8.50
CA TRP A 34 -3.03 4.77 -9.75
C TRP A 34 -1.88 3.74 -9.75
N PRO A 35 -1.86 2.79 -10.70
CA PRO A 35 -0.72 1.90 -10.86
C PRO A 35 0.42 2.64 -11.58
N PRO A 36 1.67 2.54 -11.11
CA PRO A 36 2.78 3.17 -11.78
C PRO A 36 3.07 2.53 -13.14
N PRO A 37 3.72 3.24 -14.08
CA PRO A 37 4.01 2.79 -15.44
C PRO A 37 5.17 1.80 -15.49
N MET A 38 5.20 0.87 -14.52
CA MET A 38 6.17 -0.20 -14.41
C MET A 38 5.41 -1.54 -14.55
N PRO A 39 5.94 -2.50 -15.32
CA PRO A 39 5.28 -3.78 -15.49
C PRO A 39 5.12 -4.49 -14.14
N TYR A 40 3.93 -5.02 -13.89
CA TYR A 40 3.54 -5.75 -12.66
C TYR A 40 3.55 -4.93 -11.37
N ALA A 41 3.73 -3.61 -11.44
CA ALA A 41 3.70 -2.78 -10.25
C ALA A 41 2.26 -2.56 -9.78
N SER A 42 2.07 -2.72 -8.47
CA SER A 42 0.78 -2.48 -7.82
C SER A 42 0.68 -1.01 -7.39
N SER A 43 -0.55 -0.48 -7.35
CA SER A 43 -0.81 0.85 -6.78
C SER A 43 -0.52 0.88 -5.27
N LEU A 44 -0.37 2.07 -4.70
CA LEU A 44 -0.21 2.23 -3.24
C LEU A 44 -1.38 1.62 -2.47
N PHE A 45 -2.60 1.80 -2.97
CA PHE A 45 -3.80 1.15 -2.45
C PHE A 45 -3.62 -0.38 -2.40
N SER A 46 -3.30 -0.98 -3.55
CA SER A 46 -3.22 -2.43 -3.70
C SER A 46 -2.10 -3.03 -2.85
N LEU A 47 -0.96 -2.34 -2.71
CA LEU A 47 0.13 -2.78 -1.85
C LEU A 47 -0.27 -2.75 -0.37
N THR A 48 -0.99 -1.72 0.05
CA THR A 48 -1.46 -1.57 1.42
C THR A 48 -2.53 -2.62 1.76
N VAL A 49 -3.45 -2.90 0.83
CA VAL A 49 -4.40 -4.01 0.96
C VAL A 49 -3.66 -5.34 1.07
N GLN A 50 -2.68 -5.63 0.21
CA GLN A 50 -1.88 -6.85 0.29
C GLN A 50 -1.12 -6.99 1.62
N LEU A 51 -0.72 -5.87 2.24
CA LEU A 51 -0.06 -5.87 3.54
C LEU A 51 -1.03 -6.30 4.64
N LEU A 52 -2.25 -5.74 4.63
CA LEU A 52 -3.32 -6.15 5.55
C LEU A 52 -3.74 -7.59 5.33
N GLU A 53 -3.84 -8.04 4.08
CA GLU A 53 -4.07 -9.44 3.73
C GLU A 53 -2.95 -10.33 4.28
N GLY A 54 -1.70 -9.88 4.23
CA GLY A 54 -0.56 -10.61 4.80
C GLY A 54 -0.71 -10.84 6.30
N MET A 55 -1.14 -9.82 7.05
CA MET A 55 -1.42 -9.94 8.48
C MET A 55 -2.59 -10.89 8.73
N GLU A 56 -3.73 -10.69 8.06
CA GLU A 56 -4.91 -11.53 8.24
C GLU A 56 -4.62 -12.99 7.90
N TRP A 57 -4.01 -13.24 6.74
CA TRP A 57 -3.83 -14.57 6.16
C TRP A 57 -2.83 -15.43 6.90
N TRP A 58 -1.71 -14.83 7.32
CA TRP A 58 -0.63 -15.57 7.98
C TRP A 58 -0.74 -15.55 9.49
N LEU A 59 -1.43 -14.58 10.10
CA LEU A 59 -1.48 -14.47 11.55
C LEU A 59 -2.86 -14.83 12.11
N LEU A 60 -3.92 -14.15 11.66
CA LEU A 60 -5.26 -14.31 12.26
C LEU A 60 -5.93 -15.60 11.81
N ARG A 61 -5.97 -15.88 10.50
CA ARG A 61 -6.67 -17.05 9.95
C ARG A 61 -6.15 -18.41 10.44
N PRO A 62 -4.83 -18.66 10.55
CA PRO A 62 -4.33 -19.94 11.08
C PRO A 62 -4.73 -20.17 12.54
N LEU A 63 -5.06 -19.10 13.26
CA LEU A 63 -5.53 -19.13 14.65
C LEU A 63 -7.07 -19.06 14.74
N GLY A 64 -7.77 -19.13 13.60
CA GLY A 64 -9.23 -19.15 13.53
C GLY A 64 -9.89 -17.79 13.77
N LEU A 65 -9.15 -16.70 13.55
CA LEU A 65 -9.60 -15.34 13.86
C LEU A 65 -9.71 -14.49 12.60
N HIS A 66 -10.59 -13.50 12.68
CA HIS A 66 -10.87 -12.53 11.62
C HIS A 66 -11.13 -11.15 12.25
N PRO A 67 -10.72 -10.05 11.58
CA PRO A 67 -11.08 -8.71 12.04
C PRO A 67 -12.59 -8.50 12.02
N THR A 68 -13.13 -7.93 13.10
CA THR A 68 -14.56 -7.63 13.24
C THR A 68 -14.80 -6.18 13.64
N LEU A 69 -15.91 -5.61 13.19
CA LEU A 69 -16.43 -4.31 13.59
C LEU A 69 -17.90 -4.48 14.00
N ASP A 70 -18.25 -4.08 15.22
CA ASP A 70 -19.60 -4.22 15.78
C ASP A 70 -20.19 -5.64 15.63
N GLY A 71 -19.33 -6.65 15.74
CA GLY A 71 -19.69 -8.07 15.62
C GLY A 71 -19.87 -8.58 14.19
N GLN A 72 -19.63 -7.76 13.17
CA GLN A 72 -19.60 -8.17 11.77
C GLN A 72 -18.16 -8.39 11.29
N GLU A 73 -17.93 -9.47 10.56
CA GLU A 73 -16.65 -9.76 9.93
C GLU A 73 -16.34 -8.72 8.85
N LEU A 74 -15.17 -8.09 8.94
CA LEU A 74 -14.71 -7.14 7.95
C LEU A 74 -14.11 -7.89 6.76
N SER A 75 -14.63 -7.60 5.56
CA SER A 75 -14.12 -8.20 4.34
C SER A 75 -13.05 -7.32 3.71
N ILE A 76 -11.83 -7.84 3.57
CA ILE A 76 -10.74 -7.11 2.91
C ILE A 76 -11.04 -6.80 1.43
N SER A 77 -11.89 -7.61 0.77
CA SER A 77 -12.35 -7.36 -0.60
C SER A 77 -13.33 -6.20 -0.74
N SER A 78 -13.86 -5.68 0.37
CA SER A 78 -14.80 -4.55 0.37
C SER A 78 -14.12 -3.19 0.48
N LEU A 79 -12.81 -3.14 0.75
CA LEU A 79 -12.08 -1.89 0.92
C LEU A 79 -12.00 -1.15 -0.41
N GLN A 80 -12.34 0.15 -0.42
CA GLN A 80 -12.28 1.00 -1.62
C GLN A 80 -11.56 2.32 -1.39
N THR A 81 -11.47 2.79 -0.15
CA THR A 81 -10.90 4.10 0.20
C THR A 81 -9.78 3.99 1.23
N PHE A 82 -8.99 5.05 1.39
CA PHE A 82 -7.99 5.13 2.47
C PHE A 82 -8.64 5.00 3.85
N THR A 83 -9.85 5.55 4.02
CA THR A 83 -10.60 5.46 5.29
C THR A 83 -10.95 4.01 5.61
N ASP A 84 -11.36 3.22 4.61
CA ASP A 84 -11.67 1.79 4.79
C ASP A 84 -10.41 1.02 5.22
N ILE A 85 -9.28 1.26 4.54
CA ILE A 85 -7.98 0.66 4.88
C ILE A 85 -7.59 1.00 6.32
N LYS A 86 -7.68 2.28 6.72
CA LYS A 86 -7.30 2.73 8.06
C LYS A 86 -8.18 2.07 9.13
N ASN A 87 -9.49 2.01 8.92
CA ASN A 87 -10.42 1.36 9.84
C ASN A 87 -10.15 -0.14 9.95
N TYR A 88 -9.94 -0.82 8.81
CA TYR A 88 -9.60 -2.23 8.79
C TYR A 88 -8.28 -2.50 9.53
N TYR A 89 -7.24 -1.70 9.28
CA TYR A 89 -5.96 -1.80 9.98
C TYR A 89 -6.12 -1.70 11.49
N ILE A 90 -6.88 -0.72 11.99
CA ILE A 90 -7.10 -0.54 13.42
C ILE A 90 -7.76 -1.77 14.04
N GLN A 91 -8.76 -2.37 13.38
CA GLN A 91 -9.37 -3.61 13.87
C GLN A 91 -8.38 -4.78 13.79
N CYS A 92 -7.69 -4.93 12.65
CA CYS A 92 -6.74 -6.00 12.42
C CYS A 92 -5.61 -6.01 13.46
N ILE A 93 -5.01 -4.85 13.76
CA ILE A 93 -3.92 -4.76 14.72
C ILE A 93 -4.40 -5.01 16.15
N ARG A 94 -5.64 -4.59 16.50
CA ARG A 94 -6.24 -4.93 17.79
C ARG A 94 -6.38 -6.44 17.96
N GLU A 95 -6.83 -7.15 16.93
CA GLU A 95 -6.91 -8.61 16.95
C GLU A 95 -5.52 -9.26 16.98
N VAL A 96 -4.53 -8.69 16.30
CA VAL A 96 -3.14 -9.17 16.40
C VAL A 96 -2.64 -9.10 17.85
N TYR A 97 -2.84 -7.97 18.53
CA TYR A 97 -2.45 -7.84 19.93
C TYR A 97 -3.23 -8.77 20.85
N SER A 98 -4.56 -8.88 20.67
CA SER A 98 -5.41 -9.74 21.52
C SER A 98 -4.92 -11.19 21.50
N VAL A 99 -4.42 -11.65 20.35
CA VAL A 99 -3.85 -12.97 20.17
C VAL A 99 -2.46 -13.07 20.75
N LEU A 100 -1.55 -12.21 20.31
CA LEU A 100 -0.13 -12.34 20.63
C LEU A 100 0.17 -12.10 22.11
N ASP A 101 -0.68 -11.35 22.82
CA ASP A 101 -0.57 -11.18 24.27
C ASP A 101 -0.98 -12.43 25.06
N THR A 102 -1.76 -13.34 24.46
CA THR A 102 -2.20 -14.59 25.10
C THR A 102 -1.31 -15.79 24.80
N LEU A 103 -0.51 -15.72 23.72
CA LEU A 103 0.38 -16.81 23.33
C LEU A 103 1.62 -16.86 24.20
N SER A 104 1.87 -18.02 24.80
CA SER A 104 3.17 -18.33 25.41
C SER A 104 4.19 -18.76 24.36
N ASP A 105 5.47 -18.75 24.71
CA ASP A 105 6.55 -19.23 23.82
C ASP A 105 6.35 -20.70 23.41
N LEU A 106 5.73 -21.52 24.27
CA LEU A 106 5.40 -22.91 23.94
C LEU A 106 4.29 -23.01 22.89
N ASP A 107 3.31 -22.10 22.94
CA ASP A 107 2.21 -22.07 21.96
C ASP A 107 2.71 -21.72 20.56
N THR A 108 3.82 -20.98 20.44
CA THR A 108 4.43 -20.67 19.14
C THR A 108 4.97 -21.92 18.41
N GLN A 109 5.21 -23.01 19.14
CA GLN A 109 5.69 -24.28 18.57
C GLN A 109 4.53 -25.18 18.09
N LEU A 110 3.27 -24.83 18.39
CA LEU A 110 2.11 -25.58 17.95
C LEU A 110 1.96 -25.47 16.43
N TYR A 111 1.52 -26.57 15.82
CA TYR A 111 1.27 -26.62 14.39
C TYR A 111 -0.16 -26.18 14.08
N VAL A 112 -0.27 -25.19 13.23
CA VAL A 112 -1.54 -24.69 12.70
C VAL A 112 -1.68 -25.01 11.22
N LYS A 113 -2.92 -25.14 10.77
CA LYS A 113 -3.22 -25.33 9.35
C LYS A 113 -3.14 -23.97 8.68
N ALA A 114 -2.06 -23.74 7.92
CA ALA A 114 -1.88 -22.52 7.14
C ALA A 114 -1.98 -22.84 5.64
N PRO A 115 -2.66 -22.01 4.84
CA PRO A 115 -2.65 -22.15 3.39
C PRO A 115 -1.24 -21.91 2.85
N LEU A 116 -0.79 -22.70 1.86
CA LEU A 116 0.56 -22.51 1.27
C LEU A 116 0.70 -21.17 0.52
N SER A 117 -0.42 -20.60 0.07
CA SER A 117 -0.49 -19.31 -0.63
C SER A 117 -1.89 -18.70 -0.46
N PRO A 118 -2.04 -17.36 -0.51
CA PRO A 118 -3.34 -16.68 -0.65
C PRO A 118 -4.19 -17.22 -1.81
N THR A 119 -3.55 -17.64 -2.90
CA THR A 119 -4.18 -18.19 -4.11
C THR A 119 -4.39 -19.70 -4.10
N ASP A 120 -3.71 -20.44 -3.21
CA ASP A 120 -3.77 -21.91 -3.18
C ASP A 120 -4.46 -22.38 -1.89
N ARG A 121 -5.76 -22.06 -1.80
CA ARG A 121 -6.60 -22.29 -0.60
C ARG A 121 -6.81 -23.77 -0.28
N GLU A 122 -6.62 -24.65 -1.27
CA GLU A 122 -6.93 -26.07 -1.18
C GLU A 122 -5.78 -26.89 -0.59
N ARG A 123 -4.53 -26.44 -0.73
CA ARG A 123 -3.35 -27.07 -0.13
C ARG A 123 -2.90 -26.32 1.11
N ALA A 124 -3.47 -26.68 2.25
CA ALA A 124 -2.96 -26.21 3.53
C ALA A 124 -1.89 -27.17 4.07
N SER A 125 -0.77 -26.60 4.49
CA SER A 125 0.27 -27.32 5.22
C SER A 125 0.13 -27.07 6.72
N ARG A 126 0.59 -28.02 7.53
CA ARG A 126 0.75 -27.80 8.96
C ARG A 126 2.11 -27.16 9.18
N ILE A 127 2.13 -25.91 9.62
CA ILE A 127 3.36 -25.20 9.97
C ILE A 127 3.28 -24.67 11.41
N PRO A 128 4.41 -24.50 12.10
CA PRO A 128 4.42 -23.91 13.44
C PRO A 128 3.85 -22.49 13.42
N VAL A 129 3.13 -22.09 14.47
CA VAL A 129 2.66 -20.70 14.66
C VAL A 129 3.81 -19.71 14.52
N ARG A 130 5.00 -20.03 15.06
CA ARG A 130 6.19 -19.20 14.91
C ARG A 130 6.54 -18.91 13.45
N MET A 131 6.42 -19.91 12.55
CA MET A 131 6.68 -19.71 11.11
C MET A 131 5.62 -18.82 10.47
N CYS A 132 4.35 -18.99 10.83
CA CYS A 132 3.27 -18.09 10.42
C CYS A 132 3.57 -16.63 10.80
N LEU A 133 3.99 -16.38 12.05
CA LEU A 133 4.35 -15.05 12.53
C LEU A 133 5.53 -14.44 11.78
N LEU A 134 6.58 -15.23 11.54
CA LEU A 134 7.75 -14.78 10.78
C LEU A 134 7.41 -14.49 9.32
N PHE A 135 6.58 -15.31 8.67
CA PHE A 135 6.13 -15.05 7.30
C PHE A 135 5.26 -13.80 7.20
N ALA A 136 4.36 -13.58 8.16
CA ALA A 136 3.57 -12.35 8.23
C ALA A 136 4.50 -11.12 8.31
N LEU A 137 5.48 -11.16 9.22
CA LEU A 137 6.44 -10.08 9.42
C LEU A 137 7.28 -9.81 8.17
N GLU A 138 7.89 -10.85 7.59
CA GLU A 138 8.71 -10.74 6.39
C GLU A 138 7.91 -10.15 5.23
N ARG A 139 6.71 -10.69 4.98
CA ARG A 139 5.86 -10.24 3.88
C ARG A 139 5.44 -8.78 4.05
N CYS A 140 5.05 -8.39 5.26
CA CYS A 140 4.67 -7.00 5.55
C CYS A 140 5.86 -6.04 5.40
N ALA A 141 7.06 -6.45 5.82
CA ALA A 141 8.27 -5.64 5.67
C ALA A 141 8.63 -5.41 4.19
N VAL A 142 8.53 -6.44 3.35
CA VAL A 142 8.74 -6.32 1.90
C VAL A 142 7.74 -5.35 1.27
N LEU A 143 6.46 -5.49 1.63
CA LEU A 143 5.39 -4.62 1.11
C LEU A 143 5.57 -3.17 1.57
N LEU A 144 5.98 -2.92 2.81
CA LEU A 144 6.33 -1.58 3.27
C LEU A 144 7.47 -0.97 2.44
N GLY A 145 8.51 -1.74 2.14
CA GLY A 145 9.60 -1.26 1.28
C GLY A 145 9.11 -0.87 -0.12
N GLN A 146 8.17 -1.62 -0.69
CA GLN A 146 7.55 -1.27 -1.98
C GLN A 146 6.70 -0.01 -1.89
N ILE A 147 5.91 0.13 -0.82
CA ILE A 147 5.11 1.34 -0.55
C ILE A 147 6.01 2.57 -0.42
N GLN A 148 7.11 2.46 0.32
CA GLN A 148 8.10 3.53 0.51
C GLN A 148 8.71 3.98 -0.81
N LEU A 149 9.19 3.03 -1.62
CA LEU A 149 9.79 3.33 -2.92
C LEU A 149 8.78 3.99 -3.87
N LEU A 150 7.54 3.49 -3.88
CA LEU A 150 6.51 4.05 -4.74
C LEU A 150 6.09 5.45 -4.28
N ARG A 151 6.00 5.69 -2.97
CA ARG A 151 5.72 7.03 -2.44
C ARG A 151 6.82 8.02 -2.83
N GLN A 152 8.09 7.63 -2.66
CA GLN A 152 9.22 8.47 -3.04
C GLN A 152 9.21 8.81 -4.54
N PHE A 153 8.84 7.86 -5.39
CA PHE A 153 8.72 8.10 -6.84
C PHE A 153 7.69 9.19 -7.16
N PHE A 154 6.57 9.24 -6.45
CA PHE A 154 5.58 10.32 -6.61
C PHE A 154 6.11 11.66 -6.12
N ASP A 155 6.74 11.69 -4.94
CA ASP A 155 7.28 12.92 -4.35
C ASP A 155 8.37 13.53 -5.25
N ASP A 156 9.24 12.70 -5.83
CA ASP A 156 10.27 13.14 -6.78
C ASP A 156 9.66 13.64 -8.10
N GLY A 157 8.61 12.98 -8.61
CA GLY A 157 7.90 13.41 -9.82
C GLY A 157 7.21 14.76 -9.66
N GLU A 158 6.52 14.98 -8.53
CA GLU A 158 5.87 16.26 -8.22
C GLU A 158 6.88 17.39 -8.12
N ARG A 159 8.01 17.15 -7.44
CA ARG A 159 9.09 18.15 -7.33
C ARG A 159 9.63 18.56 -8.70
N ILE A 160 9.90 17.61 -9.60
CA ILE A 160 10.41 17.92 -10.94
C ILE A 160 9.40 18.76 -11.74
N LEU A 161 8.11 18.42 -11.67
CA LEU A 161 7.07 19.19 -12.35
C LEU A 161 6.97 20.62 -11.80
N GLN A 162 7.11 20.78 -10.48
CA GLN A 162 7.13 22.10 -9.85
C GLN A 162 8.34 22.92 -10.30
N GLU A 163 9.54 22.34 -10.32
CA GLU A 163 10.75 23.00 -10.81
C GLU A 163 10.61 23.44 -12.28
N ILE A 164 10.00 22.63 -13.14
CA ILE A 164 9.74 22.99 -14.55
C ILE A 164 8.77 24.17 -14.66
N ASN A 165 7.68 24.16 -13.88
CA ASN A 165 6.70 25.23 -13.88
C ASN A 165 7.28 26.55 -13.35
N GLU A 166 8.18 26.51 -12.37
CA GLU A 166 8.88 27.68 -11.83
C GLU A 166 9.97 28.22 -12.77
N THR A 167 10.53 27.35 -13.64
CA THR A 167 11.61 27.71 -14.58
C THR A 167 11.09 28.08 -15.99
N GLN A 168 9.77 28.12 -16.22
CA GLN A 168 9.20 28.79 -17.39
C GLN A 168 8.94 30.27 -17.06
N PRO A 169 9.86 31.21 -17.37
CA PRO A 169 9.51 32.62 -17.37
C PRO A 169 8.50 32.87 -18.50
N GLU A 170 7.56 33.75 -18.21
CA GLU A 170 6.63 34.40 -19.13
C GLU A 170 7.14 34.47 -20.58
N LEU A 171 6.77 33.48 -21.41
CA LEU A 171 6.67 33.64 -22.86
C LEU A 171 5.18 33.86 -23.18
N ASP A 172 4.59 34.83 -22.48
CA ASP A 172 3.31 35.43 -22.83
C ASP A 172 3.51 36.93 -23.07
N GLU A 173 4.60 37.28 -23.77
CA GLU A 173 4.60 38.52 -24.54
C GLU A 173 3.70 38.30 -25.76
N THR A 174 2.47 38.74 -25.60
CA THR A 174 1.58 39.22 -26.66
C THR A 174 2.32 39.51 -27.97
N ILE A 175 2.24 38.59 -28.94
CA ILE A 175 2.36 38.97 -30.35
C ILE A 175 0.99 39.55 -30.73
N PRO A 176 0.83 40.87 -30.90
CA PRO A 176 -0.43 41.40 -31.39
C PRO A 176 -0.69 40.82 -32.78
N LEU A 177 -1.89 40.26 -32.97
CA LEU A 177 -2.42 39.69 -34.22
C LEU A 177 -2.52 40.71 -35.40
N SER A 178 -1.88 41.87 -35.31
CA SER A 178 -1.88 42.92 -36.32
C SER A 178 -0.74 42.83 -37.35
N GLU A 179 0.20 41.88 -37.24
CA GLU A 179 1.32 41.76 -38.21
C GLU A 179 1.28 40.54 -39.14
N ILE A 180 0.20 39.73 -39.13
CA ILE A 180 0.06 38.56 -40.03
C ILE A 180 -0.75 38.86 -41.31
N THR A 181 -0.97 40.13 -41.66
CA THR A 181 -1.67 40.51 -42.90
C THR A 181 -0.97 41.61 -43.69
N ALA A 182 0.28 41.38 -44.09
CA ALA A 182 0.84 42.02 -45.28
C ALA A 182 1.98 41.17 -45.85
N ASN A 183 2.05 41.04 -47.17
CA ASN A 183 2.93 40.15 -47.95
C ASN A 183 2.55 38.67 -47.82
N SER A 184 1.69 38.13 -48.69
CA SER A 184 2.14 37.81 -50.05
C SER A 184 0.93 37.59 -50.98
N SER A 185 0.23 38.65 -51.35
CA SER A 185 -0.61 38.68 -52.54
C SER A 185 0.24 39.11 -53.75
N SER A 186 1.05 38.22 -54.30
CA SER A 186 1.57 38.33 -55.66
C SER A 186 2.38 37.10 -56.03
N LEU A 187 1.75 36.13 -56.68
CA LEU A 187 2.33 35.27 -57.74
C LEU A 187 1.27 34.27 -58.21
N PHE A 188 0.19 34.81 -58.78
CA PHE A 188 -0.58 34.13 -59.81
C PHE A 188 -0.78 35.15 -60.92
N LEU A 189 -0.01 35.01 -62.00
CA LEU A 189 -0.42 35.31 -63.38
C LEU A 189 0.78 35.11 -64.33
N GLN A 190 0.48 34.43 -65.45
CA GLN A 190 1.28 34.21 -66.67
C GLN A 190 2.31 33.07 -66.57
N SER A 191 2.31 32.05 -67.43
CA SER A 191 1.57 31.78 -68.66
C SER A 191 1.74 30.30 -69.01
#